data_AF-A0A531K0A5-F1
#
_entry.id   AF-A0A531K0A5-F1
#
_cell.length_a   1.000
_cell.length_b   1.000
_cell.length_c   1.000
_cell.angle_alpha   90.00
_cell.angle_beta   90.00
_cell.angle_gamma   90.00
#
_symmetry.space_group_name_H-M   'P 1'
#
loop_
_entity.id
_entity.type
_entity.pdbx_description
1 polymer ?
#
loop_
_entity_poly.entity_id
_entity_poly.type
_entity_poly.pdbx_seq_one_letter_code
_entity_poly.pdbx_strand_id
1 'polypeptide(L)'
;YGMISEVDAQLGRIWQAVKAADAWDDTIIVLTSDHAEMMGDHFMLGKGGFFDGSYHIPLIIRDPRRRKAASASVDHFTEAVDIAPTLLDLLGKVSPPHLDGQSLKPFLDAREPGNWREAAHWEFDF
;
A
#
# COMPACT_ATOMS: atom_id res chain seq x y z
N TYR A 1 -13.91 0.49 15.13
CA TYR A 1 -12.58 0.90 15.66
C TYR A 1 -11.90 -0.16 16.51
N GLY A 2 -12.55 -0.79 17.52
CA GLY A 2 -11.89 -1.82 18.34
C GLY A 2 -11.25 -2.99 17.56
N MET A 3 -11.88 -3.43 16.46
CA MET A 3 -11.29 -4.46 15.57
C MET A 3 -9.98 -4.01 14.91
N ILE A 4 -9.83 -2.72 14.58
CA ILE A 4 -8.58 -2.18 14.02
C ILE A 4 -7.47 -2.28 15.07
N SER A 5 -7.75 -1.92 16.32
CA SER A 5 -6.79 -2.03 17.43
C SER A 5 -6.41 -3.49 17.73
N GLU A 6 -7.33 -4.43 17.56
CA GLU A 6 -7.03 -5.86 17.72
C GLU A 6 -6.06 -6.34 16.63
N VAL A 7 -6.33 -6.00 15.36
CA VAL A 7 -5.43 -6.32 14.24
C VAL A 7 -4.05 -5.68 14.44
N ASP A 8 -3.99 -4.41 14.87
CA ASP A 8 -2.72 -3.74 15.17
C ASP A 8 -1.89 -4.50 16.23
N ALA A 9 -2.54 -5.00 17.28
CA ALA A 9 -1.86 -5.82 18.29
C ALA A 9 -1.30 -7.13 17.69
N GLN A 10 -2.01 -7.75 16.73
CA GLN A 10 -1.50 -8.94 16.03
C GLN A 10 -0.36 -8.60 15.06
N LEU A 11 -0.42 -7.46 14.36
CA LEU A 11 0.69 -6.96 13.56
C LEU A 11 1.93 -6.80 14.43
N GLY A 12 1.79 -6.22 15.64
CA GLY A 12 2.84 -6.16 16.65
C GLY A 12 3.51 -7.52 16.92
N ARG A 13 2.72 -8.59 17.08
CA ARG A 13 3.25 -9.95 17.27
C ARG A 13 4.00 -10.47 16.05
N ILE A 14 3.48 -10.22 14.84
CA ILE A 14 4.15 -10.60 13.59
C ILE A 14 5.51 -9.89 13.49
N TRP A 15 5.57 -8.58 13.76
CA TRP A 15 6.83 -7.82 13.73
C TRP A 15 7.87 -8.40 14.69
N GLN A 16 7.46 -8.77 15.90
CA GLN A 16 8.36 -9.39 16.88
C GLN A 16 8.82 -10.78 16.43
N ALA A 17 7.94 -11.58 15.83
CA ALA A 17 8.31 -12.90 15.30
C ALA A 17 9.34 -12.79 14.16
N VAL A 18 9.13 -11.86 13.22
CA VAL A 18 10.09 -11.61 12.12
C VAL A 18 11.45 -11.13 12.65
N LYS A 19 11.46 -10.27 13.68
CA LYS A 19 12.69 -9.84 14.36
C LYS A 19 13.39 -10.99 15.08
N ALA A 20 12.65 -11.82 15.80
CA ALA A 20 13.20 -12.98 16.51
C ALA A 20 13.79 -14.03 15.56
N ALA A 21 13.30 -14.08 14.32
CA ALA A 21 13.83 -14.92 13.25
C ALA A 21 15.02 -14.30 12.49
N ASP A 22 15.53 -13.13 12.93
CA ASP A 22 16.60 -12.36 12.27
C ASP A 22 16.26 -11.96 10.81
N ALA A 23 14.98 -11.95 10.46
CA ALA A 23 14.51 -11.66 9.11
C ALA A 23 14.09 -10.19 8.92
N TRP A 24 14.14 -9.37 9.97
CA TRP A 24 13.64 -7.99 9.93
C TRP A 24 14.35 -7.13 8.88
N ASP A 25 15.66 -7.25 8.75
CA ASP A 25 16.44 -6.46 7.79
C ASP A 25 16.56 -7.11 6.40
N ASP A 26 15.89 -8.25 6.17
CA ASP A 26 15.83 -8.96 4.88
C ASP A 26 14.38 -9.14 4.36
N THR A 27 13.37 -8.61 5.08
CA THR A 27 11.96 -8.73 4.70
C THR A 27 11.40 -7.40 4.19
N ILE A 28 10.84 -7.43 2.98
CA ILE A 28 9.94 -6.37 2.48
C ILE A 28 8.57 -6.58 3.10
N ILE A 29 8.01 -5.54 3.71
CA ILE A 29 6.67 -5.57 4.32
C ILE A 29 5.77 -4.60 3.56
N VAL A 30 4.63 -5.08 3.07
CA VAL A 30 3.55 -4.27 2.48
C VAL A 30 2.31 -4.49 3.35
N LEU A 31 1.84 -3.43 3.98
CA LEU A 31 0.58 -3.41 4.72
C LEU A 31 -0.42 -2.55 3.95
N THR A 32 -1.58 -3.12 3.65
CA THR A 32 -2.64 -2.44 2.90
C THR A 32 -4.02 -3.02 3.23
N SER A 33 -5.07 -2.45 2.64
CA SER A 33 -6.44 -2.99 2.62
C SER A 33 -6.88 -3.29 1.18
N ASP A 34 -7.87 -4.15 0.98
CA ASP A 34 -8.48 -4.41 -0.34
C ASP A 34 -9.48 -3.32 -0.74
N HIS A 35 -10.25 -2.85 0.24
CA HIS A 35 -11.15 -1.69 0.14
C HIS A 35 -11.24 -0.97 1.49
N ALA A 36 -11.93 0.16 1.54
CA ALA A 36 -12.23 0.88 2.78
C ALA A 36 -13.67 0.58 3.27
N GLU A 37 -14.24 1.44 4.10
CA GLU A 37 -15.56 1.22 4.69
C GLU A 37 -16.23 2.56 4.95
N MET A 38 -17.44 2.74 4.43
CA MET A 38 -18.21 3.98 4.55
C MET A 38 -18.52 4.33 6.02
N MET A 39 -18.69 3.34 6.90
CA MET A 39 -18.80 3.52 8.35
C MET A 39 -19.82 4.59 8.82
N GLY A 40 -20.90 4.78 8.07
CA GLY A 40 -21.96 5.76 8.33
C GLY A 40 -21.85 7.04 7.50
N ASP A 41 -20.72 7.29 6.83
CA ASP A 41 -20.57 8.40 5.90
C ASP A 41 -21.57 8.27 4.75
N HIS A 42 -22.12 9.41 4.34
CA HIS A 42 -23.19 9.49 3.34
C HIS A 42 -24.40 8.57 3.65
N PHE A 43 -24.65 8.27 4.93
CA PHE A 43 -25.70 7.34 5.40
C PHE A 43 -25.54 5.90 4.92
N MET A 44 -24.32 5.48 4.59
CA MET A 44 -24.02 4.15 4.07
C MET A 44 -23.14 3.33 5.02
N LEU A 45 -23.29 2.01 4.95
CA LEU A 45 -22.36 1.02 5.48
C LEU A 45 -21.91 0.12 4.32
N GLY A 46 -20.72 -0.46 4.46
CA GLY A 46 -20.08 -1.27 3.44
C GLY A 46 -19.17 -0.46 2.52
N LYS A 47 -19.07 -0.94 1.29
CA LYS A 47 -18.20 -0.46 0.22
C LYS A 47 -18.94 -0.52 -1.11
N GLY A 48 -18.50 0.27 -2.09
CA GLY A 48 -19.07 0.42 -3.42
C GLY A 48 -19.39 1.87 -3.76
N GLY A 49 -19.99 2.09 -4.93
CA GLY A 49 -20.27 3.44 -5.42
C GLY A 49 -18.99 4.17 -5.81
N PHE A 50 -18.89 5.46 -5.47
CA PHE A 50 -17.80 6.33 -5.95
C PHE A 50 -17.23 7.26 -4.88
N PHE A 51 -17.65 7.14 -3.62
CA PHE A 51 -17.12 8.00 -2.55
C PHE A 51 -15.80 7.47 -2.00
N ASP A 52 -14.87 8.37 -1.68
CA ASP A 52 -13.54 8.04 -1.15
C ASP A 52 -13.59 7.12 0.07
N GLY A 53 -14.61 7.24 0.92
CA GLY A 53 -14.78 6.38 2.11
C GLY A 53 -14.80 4.87 1.80
N SER A 54 -15.07 4.48 0.55
CA SER A 54 -15.02 3.10 0.09
C SER A 54 -13.68 2.69 -0.55
N TYR A 55 -12.83 3.62 -0.97
CA TYR A 55 -11.67 3.33 -1.83
C TYR A 55 -10.33 3.87 -1.30
N HIS A 56 -10.35 4.87 -0.40
CA HIS A 56 -9.15 5.40 0.21
C HIS A 56 -8.65 4.47 1.32
N ILE A 57 -7.65 3.66 0.97
CA ILE A 57 -7.08 2.60 1.81
C ILE A 57 -5.70 3.00 2.38
N PRO A 58 -5.29 2.45 3.54
CA PRO A 58 -3.92 2.61 4.02
C PRO A 58 -2.95 1.85 3.11
N LEU A 59 -1.75 2.41 2.89
CA LEU A 59 -0.63 1.72 2.25
C LEU A 59 0.67 2.09 2.97
N ILE A 60 1.34 1.09 3.56
CA ILE A 60 2.65 1.24 4.19
C ILE A 60 3.60 0.21 3.59
N ILE A 61 4.71 0.68 3.04
CA ILE A 61 5.75 -0.18 2.47
C ILE A 61 7.05 0.04 3.23
N ARG A 62 7.59 -1.03 3.80
CA ARG A 62 8.93 -1.06 4.40
C ARG A 62 9.84 -1.94 3.56
N ASP A 63 10.89 -1.33 3.01
CA ASP A 63 12.03 -2.05 2.44
C ASP A 63 13.30 -1.70 3.23
N PRO A 64 13.92 -2.66 3.95
CA PRO A 64 15.09 -2.41 4.79
C PRO A 64 16.31 -1.91 4.01
N ARG A 65 16.36 -2.12 2.69
CA ARG A 65 17.44 -1.65 1.80
C ARG A 65 17.31 -0.17 1.44
N ARG A 66 16.16 0.45 1.71
CA ARG A 66 15.78 1.79 1.25
C ARG A 66 15.50 2.76 2.41
N ARG A 67 16.50 2.91 3.28
CA ARG A 67 16.35 3.71 4.52
C ARG A 67 16.28 5.22 4.30
N LYS A 68 16.64 5.75 3.13
CA LYS A 68 16.64 7.19 2.85
C LYS A 68 15.23 7.80 2.86
N ALA A 69 14.24 7.05 2.39
CA ALA A 69 12.83 7.44 2.44
C ALA A 69 12.11 6.90 3.69
N ALA A 70 12.85 6.40 4.70
CA ALA A 70 12.21 5.85 5.89
C ALA A 70 11.40 6.95 6.59
N SER A 71 10.11 6.67 6.81
CA SER A 71 9.14 7.60 7.40
C SER A 71 8.72 8.78 6.51
N ALA A 72 9.01 8.74 5.20
CA ALA A 72 8.45 9.70 4.26
C ALA A 72 6.94 9.46 4.05
N SER A 73 6.17 10.54 3.90
CA SER A 73 4.80 10.51 3.36
C SER A 73 4.85 10.75 1.87
N VAL A 74 3.95 10.11 1.12
CA VAL A 74 3.75 10.32 -0.31
C VAL A 74 2.31 10.76 -0.50
N ASP A 75 2.11 11.97 -1.01
CA ASP A 75 0.77 12.55 -1.20
C ASP A 75 0.27 12.40 -2.64
N HIS A 76 1.09 11.84 -3.54
CA HIS A 76 0.71 11.48 -4.91
C HIS A 76 -0.33 10.37 -4.91
N PHE A 77 -1.22 10.37 -5.92
CA PHE A 77 -2.18 9.28 -6.11
C PHE A 77 -1.46 7.95 -6.38
N THR A 78 -1.70 6.97 -5.51
CA THR A 78 -1.28 5.58 -5.67
C THR A 78 -2.51 4.70 -5.79
N GLU A 79 -2.36 3.56 -6.47
CA GLU A 79 -3.46 2.64 -6.74
C GLU A 79 -3.08 1.23 -6.31
N ALA A 80 -4.06 0.40 -5.93
CA ALA A 80 -3.78 -0.98 -5.50
C ALA A 80 -3.03 -1.80 -6.58
N VAL A 81 -3.24 -1.48 -7.86
CA VAL A 81 -2.54 -2.09 -9.00
C VAL A 81 -1.02 -1.82 -9.00
N ASP A 82 -0.53 -0.83 -8.25
CA ASP A 82 0.89 -0.50 -8.15
C ASP A 82 1.69 -1.52 -7.33
N ILE A 83 1.02 -2.31 -6.49
CA ILE A 83 1.70 -3.24 -5.58
C ILE A 83 2.46 -4.32 -6.37
N ALA A 84 1.85 -4.90 -7.39
CA ALA A 84 2.46 -5.93 -8.21
C ALA A 84 3.74 -5.48 -8.95
N PRO A 85 3.72 -4.40 -9.77
CA PRO A 85 4.94 -3.91 -10.42
C PRO A 85 5.99 -3.44 -9.41
N THR A 86 5.57 -2.89 -8.26
CA THR A 86 6.50 -2.54 -7.17
C THR A 86 7.25 -3.77 -6.65
N LEU A 87 6.54 -4.84 -6.28
CA LEU A 87 7.18 -6.05 -5.76
C LEU A 87 8.12 -6.69 -6.79
N LEU A 88 7.72 -6.76 -8.07
CA LEU A 88 8.58 -7.26 -9.14
C LEU A 88 9.88 -6.45 -9.25
N ASP A 89 9.77 -5.13 -9.27
CA ASP A 89 10.92 -4.21 -9.36
C ASP A 89 11.84 -4.30 -8.12
N LEU A 90 11.27 -4.40 -6.92
CA LEU A 90 12.03 -4.58 -5.67
C LEU A 90 12.74 -5.95 -5.60
N LEU A 91 12.22 -6.96 -6.28
CA LEU A 91 12.82 -8.30 -6.42
C LEU A 91 13.74 -8.42 -7.64
N GLY A 92 13.97 -7.33 -8.39
CA GLY A 92 14.81 -7.33 -9.60
C GLY A 92 14.23 -8.14 -10.75
N LYS A 93 12.90 -8.30 -10.79
CA LYS A 93 12.15 -8.95 -11.86
C LYS A 93 11.62 -7.90 -12.84
N VAL A 94 11.44 -8.32 -14.09
CA VAL A 94 10.86 -7.47 -15.12
C VAL A 94 9.34 -7.48 -14.98
N SER A 95 8.74 -6.29 -14.86
CA SER A 95 7.29 -6.14 -14.89
C SER A 95 6.75 -6.46 -16.29
N PRO A 96 5.71 -7.29 -16.43
CA PRO A 96 5.00 -7.44 -17.69
C PRO A 96 4.47 -6.08 -18.18
N PRO A 97 4.44 -5.83 -19.50
CA PRO A 97 4.03 -4.54 -20.05
C PRO A 97 2.52 -4.26 -19.96
N HIS A 98 1.72 -5.25 -19.56
CA HIS A 98 0.25 -5.17 -19.48
C HIS A 98 -0.26 -4.90 -18.05
N LEU A 99 0.63 -4.70 -17.07
CA LEU A 99 0.19 -4.28 -15.75
C LEU A 99 -0.23 -2.81 -15.80
N ASP A 100 -1.40 -2.51 -15.25
CA ASP A 100 -1.94 -1.14 -15.25
C ASP A 100 -1.22 -0.21 -14.25
N GLY A 101 -0.61 -0.80 -13.20
CA GLY A 101 0.12 -0.07 -12.18
C GLY A 101 1.54 0.34 -12.58
N GLN A 102 2.10 1.26 -11.80
CA GLN A 102 3.49 1.69 -11.90
C GLN A 102 4.24 1.37 -10.60
N SER A 103 5.53 1.07 -10.69
CA SER A 103 6.34 0.76 -9.51
C SER A 103 6.47 1.99 -8.59
N LEU A 104 6.22 1.79 -7.29
CA LEU A 104 6.38 2.78 -6.22
C LEU A 104 7.83 2.88 -5.73
N LYS A 105 8.74 2.06 -6.26
CA LYS A 105 10.17 2.09 -5.91
C LYS A 105 10.82 3.47 -6.01
N PRO A 106 10.50 4.35 -6.98
CA PRO A 106 11.04 5.71 -7.00
C PRO A 106 10.80 6.45 -5.68
N PHE A 107 9.58 6.39 -5.13
CA PHE A 107 9.27 7.02 -3.84
C PHE A 107 10.06 6.39 -2.69
N LEU A 108 10.22 5.06 -2.69
CA LEU A 108 11.07 4.37 -1.71
C LEU A 108 12.56 4.76 -1.82
N ASP A 109 13.00 5.17 -3.01
CA ASP A 109 14.34 5.71 -3.25
C ASP A 109 14.43 7.24 -2.96
N ALA A 110 13.40 7.84 -2.37
CA ALA A 110 13.25 9.28 -2.14
C ALA A 110 13.37 10.11 -3.44
N ARG A 111 12.77 9.61 -4.51
CA ARG A 111 12.70 10.26 -5.82
C ARG A 111 11.27 10.38 -6.27
N GLU A 112 10.96 11.50 -6.91
CA GLU A 112 9.68 11.70 -7.58
C GLU A 112 9.79 11.22 -9.03
N PRO A 113 8.93 10.28 -9.49
CA PRO A 113 8.90 9.86 -10.88
C PRO A 113 8.32 10.97 -11.76
N GLY A 114 9.01 11.33 -12.84
CA GLY A 114 8.62 12.44 -13.72
C GLY A 114 7.36 12.19 -14.57
N ASN A 115 6.87 10.96 -14.64
CA ASN A 115 5.69 10.55 -15.41
C ASN A 115 4.62 9.88 -14.53
N TRP A 116 4.44 10.38 -13.30
CA TRP A 116 3.44 9.85 -12.38
C TRP A 116 2.01 10.26 -12.78
N ARG A 117 1.01 9.49 -12.36
CA ARG A 117 -0.40 9.79 -12.60
C ARG A 117 -0.84 11.05 -11.83
N GLU A 118 -1.74 11.82 -12.42
CA GLU A 118 -2.32 13.04 -11.82
C GLU A 118 -3.67 12.82 -11.13
N ALA A 119 -4.27 11.63 -11.31
CA ALA A 119 -5.54 11.23 -10.73
C ALA A 119 -5.52 9.74 -10.35
N ALA A 120 -6.32 9.36 -9.36
CA ALA A 120 -6.63 7.97 -9.05
C ALA A 120 -7.81 7.48 -9.89
N HIS A 121 -7.76 6.20 -10.28
CA HIS A 121 -8.82 5.53 -11.02
C HIS A 121 -9.28 4.29 -10.27
N TRP A 122 -10.59 4.07 -10.26
CA TRP A 122 -11.21 2.87 -9.76
C TRP A 122 -12.54 2.64 -10.50
N GLU A 123 -12.99 1.40 -10.49
CA GLU A 123 -14.21 0.97 -11.19
C GLU A 123 -15.14 0.24 -10.23
N PHE A 124 -16.44 0.30 -10.53
CA PHE A 124 -17.49 -0.41 -9.80
C PHE A 124 -18.59 -0.82 -10.77
N ASP A 125 -18.96 -2.11 -10.77
CA ASP A 125 -20.00 -2.70 -11.62
C ASP A 125 -20.92 -3.61 -10.78
N PHE A 126 -22.18 -3.80 -11.20
CA PHE A 126 -23.24 -4.50 -10.44
C PHE A 126 -23.98 -5.59 -11.22
#